data_AF-A0A9E6ADZ1-F1
#
_entry.id   AF-A0A9E6ADZ1-F1
#
_cell.length_a   1.000
_cell.length_b   1.000
_cell.length_c   1.000
_cell.angle_alpha   90.00
_cell.angle_beta   90.00
_cell.angle_gamma   90.00
#
_symmetry.space_group_name_H-M   'P 1'
#
loop_
_entity.id
_entity.type
_entity.pdbx_description
1 polymer ?
#
loop_
_entity_poly.entity_id
_entity_poly.type
_entity_poly.pdbx_seq_one_letter_code
_entity_poly.pdbx_strand_id
1 'polypeptide(L)'
;MLRKNTLFISLTKVSLLVASMLILQACSNGIDVKHRDPDTNRWYTLAQVEQGGKIFLENCTSCHGVKAQATKKWRVAKEDGSYPAPPLNGTAHTWHHPLNMLKDTIKNGTKRGMPAWKNKLNEQQIEATIAWIESHWPEKVYQAWRKRH
;
A
#
# COMPACT_ATOMS: atom_id res chain seq x y z
N MET A 1 4.48 42.28 -63.96
CA MET A 1 5.39 42.06 -62.82
C MET A 1 4.55 41.60 -61.62
N LEU A 2 4.64 40.33 -61.23
CA LEU A 2 3.80 39.70 -60.21
C LEU A 2 4.54 39.59 -58.87
N ARG A 3 3.97 40.14 -57.80
CA ARG A 3 4.41 39.99 -56.39
C ARG A 3 4.16 38.55 -55.93
N LYS A 4 5.18 37.87 -55.40
CA LYS A 4 5.02 36.63 -54.63
C LYS A 4 5.14 36.94 -53.13
N ASN A 5 4.01 36.90 -52.44
CA ASN A 5 3.92 36.81 -50.99
C ASN A 5 4.14 35.35 -50.60
N THR A 6 5.22 35.04 -49.90
CA THR A 6 5.43 33.72 -49.27
C THR A 6 5.47 33.90 -47.76
N LEU A 7 4.37 33.51 -47.12
CA LEU A 7 4.27 33.30 -45.68
C LEU A 7 5.27 32.21 -45.26
N PHE A 8 6.38 32.61 -44.61
CA PHE A 8 7.25 31.68 -43.89
C PHE A 8 6.67 31.48 -42.49
N ILE A 9 5.77 30.50 -42.34
CA ILE A 9 5.37 30.01 -41.02
C ILE A 9 6.54 29.16 -40.50
N SER A 10 7.23 29.70 -39.50
CA SER A 10 8.38 29.12 -38.81
C SER A 10 8.05 27.75 -38.19
N LEU A 11 8.56 26.67 -38.79
CA LEU A 11 8.45 25.29 -38.27
C LEU A 11 9.21 25.06 -36.95
N THR A 12 10.03 26.00 -36.49
CA THR A 12 10.87 25.83 -35.29
C THR A 12 10.11 26.04 -33.97
N LYS A 13 8.92 26.64 -33.98
CA LYS A 13 8.15 26.90 -32.74
C LYS A 13 7.23 25.75 -32.31
N VAL A 14 6.90 24.81 -33.20
CA VAL A 14 6.02 23.68 -32.85
C VAL A 14 6.76 22.63 -32.00
N SER A 15 8.07 22.50 -32.19
CA SER A 15 8.88 21.47 -31.51
C SER A 15 9.06 21.72 -30.00
N LEU A 16 9.08 22.99 -29.54
CA LEU A 16 9.22 23.31 -28.11
C LEU A 16 7.93 23.11 -27.29
N LEU A 17 6.76 23.03 -27.93
CA LEU A 17 5.48 22.85 -27.22
C LEU A 17 5.15 21.38 -26.95
N VAL A 18 5.79 20.43 -27.64
CA VAL A 18 5.56 18.99 -27.43
C VAL A 18 6.43 18.45 -26.28
N ALA A 19 7.59 19.06 -26.01
CA ALA A 19 8.48 18.63 -24.93
C ALA A 19 7.96 18.94 -23.51
N SER A 20 7.04 19.90 -23.36
CA SER A 20 6.41 20.24 -22.08
C SER A 20 5.17 19.39 -21.76
N MET A 21 4.71 18.55 -22.68
CA MET A 21 3.50 17.73 -22.54
C MET A 21 3.80 16.26 -22.17
N LEU A 22 4.97 15.99 -21.60
CA LEU A 22 5.42 14.66 -21.17
C LEU A 22 5.67 14.52 -19.66
N ILE A 23 5.07 15.38 -18.81
CA ILE A 23 5.25 15.32 -17.34
C ILE A 23 3.91 15.35 -16.58
N LEU A 24 2.85 14.72 -17.11
CA LEU A 24 1.52 14.71 -16.47
C LEU A 24 0.87 13.32 -16.37
N GLN A 25 1.66 12.28 -16.09
CA GLN A 25 1.10 10.98 -15.71
C GLN A 25 1.76 10.42 -14.46
N ALA A 26 1.54 11.06 -13.31
CA ALA A 26 1.78 10.43 -12.02
C ALA A 26 0.98 11.07 -10.87
N CYS A 27 -0.33 11.26 -11.05
CA CYS A 27 -1.22 11.59 -9.93
C CYS A 27 -2.44 10.66 -9.96
N SER A 28 -2.20 9.34 -9.94
CA SER A 28 -3.21 8.39 -9.50
C SER A 28 -2.96 8.12 -8.02
N ASN A 29 -3.72 8.77 -7.13
CA ASN A 29 -3.71 8.50 -5.69
C ASN A 29 -4.42 7.18 -5.32
N GLY A 30 -4.77 6.34 -6.30
CA GLY A 30 -5.40 5.04 -6.10
C GLY A 30 -4.43 3.90 -6.32
N ILE A 31 -4.32 3.00 -5.33
CA ILE A 31 -3.72 1.68 -5.52
C ILE A 31 -4.64 0.88 -6.43
N ASP A 32 -4.10 0.38 -7.54
CA ASP A 32 -4.75 -0.64 -8.34
C ASP A 32 -4.34 -2.02 -7.80
N VAL A 33 -5.19 -2.63 -6.95
CA VAL A 33 -4.95 -4.00 -6.45
C VAL A 33 -4.95 -5.06 -7.56
N LYS A 34 -5.40 -4.71 -8.78
CA LYS A 34 -5.32 -5.57 -9.96
C LYS A 34 -3.99 -5.44 -10.69
N HIS A 35 -3.26 -4.35 -10.47
CA HIS A 35 -1.91 -4.20 -10.97
C HIS A 35 -1.03 -5.30 -10.39
N ARG A 36 -0.12 -5.81 -11.22
CA ARG A 36 0.82 -6.86 -10.83
C ARG A 36 2.21 -6.35 -11.07
N ASP A 37 2.93 -6.23 -9.98
CA ASP A 37 4.36 -6.09 -10.01
C ASP A 37 4.98 -7.33 -10.69
N PRO A 38 5.83 -7.17 -11.73
CA PRO A 38 6.39 -8.28 -12.49
C PRO A 38 7.23 -9.24 -11.64
N ASP A 39 7.91 -8.74 -10.61
CA ASP A 39 8.87 -9.51 -9.82
C ASP A 39 8.16 -10.36 -8.75
N THR A 40 7.12 -9.81 -8.13
CA THR A 40 6.40 -10.49 -7.04
C THR A 40 5.13 -11.19 -7.52
N ASN A 41 4.56 -10.79 -8.67
CA ASN A 41 3.20 -11.14 -9.10
C ASN A 41 2.12 -10.75 -8.05
N ARG A 42 2.40 -9.67 -7.31
CA ARG A 42 1.52 -9.11 -6.26
C ARG A 42 1.19 -7.66 -6.56
N TRP A 43 0.28 -7.07 -5.78
CA TRP A 43 -0.09 -5.66 -5.95
C TRP A 43 1.00 -4.70 -5.47
N TYR A 44 2.02 -5.20 -4.78
CA TYR A 44 3.15 -4.45 -4.24
C TYR A 44 4.48 -4.90 -4.82
N THR A 45 5.47 -4.02 -4.76
CA THR A 45 6.86 -4.29 -5.15
C THR A 45 7.71 -4.81 -3.99
N LEU A 46 8.90 -5.35 -4.28
CA LEU A 46 9.88 -5.69 -3.24
C LEU A 46 10.31 -4.45 -2.42
N ALA A 47 10.47 -3.30 -3.06
CA ALA A 47 10.83 -2.05 -2.37
C ALA A 47 9.77 -1.63 -1.34
N GLN A 48 8.48 -1.82 -1.66
CA GLN A 48 7.40 -1.57 -0.69
C GLN A 48 7.44 -2.55 0.47
N VAL A 49 7.76 -3.82 0.24
CA VAL A 49 7.94 -4.82 1.31
C VAL A 49 9.10 -4.43 2.22
N GLU A 50 10.25 -4.03 1.67
CA GLU A 50 11.42 -3.61 2.46
C GLU A 50 11.13 -2.36 3.30
N GLN A 51 10.52 -1.34 2.70
CA GLN A 51 10.13 -0.12 3.41
C GLN A 51 9.11 -0.42 4.51
N GLY A 52 8.08 -1.22 4.19
CA GLY A 52 7.05 -1.64 5.12
C GLY A 52 7.60 -2.42 6.29
N GLY A 53 8.61 -3.26 6.06
CA GLY A 53 9.27 -4.02 7.11
C GLY A 53 9.96 -3.15 8.14
N LYS A 54 10.67 -2.09 7.70
CA LYS A 54 11.29 -1.13 8.63
C LYS A 54 10.22 -0.45 9.50
N ILE A 55 9.17 0.06 8.87
CA ILE A 55 8.05 0.71 9.57
C ILE A 55 7.40 -0.24 10.55
N PHE A 56 7.07 -1.46 10.13
CA PHE A 56 6.41 -2.45 10.96
C PHE A 56 7.27 -2.83 12.17
N LEU A 57 8.57 -3.08 11.95
CA LEU A 57 9.51 -3.45 13.01
C LEU A 57 9.61 -2.38 14.10
N GLU A 58 9.70 -1.11 13.68
CA GLU A 58 9.78 0.05 14.57
C GLU A 58 8.47 0.32 15.34
N ASN A 59 7.32 0.08 14.72
CA ASN A 59 6.05 0.65 15.19
C ASN A 59 5.00 -0.36 15.65
N CYS A 60 5.02 -1.59 15.13
CA CYS A 60 3.90 -2.54 15.24
C CYS A 60 4.23 -3.80 16.03
N THR A 61 5.50 -4.12 16.20
CA THR A 61 5.96 -5.42 16.74
C THR A 61 5.64 -5.61 18.21
N SER A 62 5.53 -4.53 18.99
CA SER A 62 5.17 -4.58 20.41
C SER A 62 3.83 -5.29 20.66
N CYS A 63 2.89 -5.18 19.72
CA CYS A 63 1.58 -5.82 19.79
C CYS A 63 1.45 -7.02 18.85
N HIS A 64 1.92 -6.89 17.59
CA HIS A 64 1.68 -7.88 16.56
C HIS A 64 2.84 -8.87 16.35
N GLY A 65 3.94 -8.73 17.08
CA GLY A 65 5.11 -9.60 16.98
C GLY A 65 5.97 -9.36 15.72
N VAL A 66 7.25 -9.76 15.78
CA VAL A 66 8.28 -9.45 14.75
C VAL A 66 7.99 -9.93 13.33
N LYS A 67 7.13 -10.93 13.16
CA LYS A 67 6.68 -11.50 11.88
C LYS A 67 5.16 -11.42 11.73
N ALA A 68 4.54 -10.40 12.35
CA ALA A 68 3.08 -10.24 12.39
C ALA A 68 2.32 -11.47 12.95
N GLN A 69 2.97 -12.30 13.76
CA GLN A 69 2.42 -13.56 14.25
C GLN A 69 1.59 -13.44 15.54
N ALA A 70 1.78 -12.34 16.28
CA ALA A 70 1.24 -12.09 17.61
C ALA A 70 1.34 -13.32 18.54
N THR A 71 0.51 -13.38 19.58
CA THR A 71 0.42 -14.56 20.46
C THR A 71 -0.58 -15.58 19.90
N LYS A 72 -0.30 -16.88 20.06
CA LYS A 72 -1.26 -17.96 19.73
C LYS A 72 -2.55 -17.86 20.56
N LYS A 73 -2.50 -17.25 21.75
CA LYS A 73 -3.64 -17.05 22.65
C LYS A 73 -4.41 -15.74 22.38
N TRP A 74 -4.33 -15.17 21.18
CA TRP A 74 -4.98 -13.90 20.85
C TRP A 74 -6.51 -13.90 20.97
N ARG A 75 -7.12 -15.09 21.01
CA ARG A 75 -8.56 -15.31 21.26
C ARG A 75 -8.91 -15.50 22.73
N VAL A 76 -7.94 -15.40 23.64
CA VAL A 76 -8.17 -15.52 25.08
C VAL A 76 -8.09 -14.12 25.68
N ALA A 77 -9.14 -13.72 26.40
CA ALA A 77 -9.13 -12.46 27.14
C ALA A 77 -8.03 -12.49 28.21
N LYS A 78 -7.38 -11.35 28.41
CA LYS A 78 -6.49 -11.10 29.54
C LYS A 78 -7.31 -10.91 30.82
N GLU A 79 -6.63 -10.83 31.96
CA GLU A 79 -7.26 -10.60 33.27
C GLU A 79 -8.07 -9.28 33.31
N ASP A 80 -7.62 -8.26 32.59
CA ASP A 80 -8.31 -6.97 32.46
C ASP A 80 -9.50 -6.99 31.47
N GLY A 81 -9.85 -8.15 30.91
CA GLY A 81 -10.91 -8.33 29.92
C GLY A 81 -10.54 -7.90 28.49
N SER A 82 -9.36 -7.31 28.27
CA SER A 82 -8.87 -6.96 26.93
C SER A 82 -8.40 -8.20 26.18
N TYR A 83 -8.41 -8.14 24.84
CA TYR A 83 -7.85 -9.20 24.00
C TYR A 83 -6.46 -8.78 23.50
N PRO A 84 -5.49 -9.71 23.39
CA PRO A 84 -4.25 -9.43 22.68
C PRO A 84 -4.51 -9.06 21.22
N ALA A 85 -3.56 -8.36 20.60
CA ALA A 85 -3.65 -8.05 19.18
C ALA A 85 -3.67 -9.35 18.35
N PRO A 86 -4.47 -9.42 17.27
CA PRO A 86 -4.53 -10.60 16.43
C PRO A 86 -3.26 -10.77 15.58
N PRO A 87 -2.90 -12.00 15.20
CA PRO A 87 -1.94 -12.26 14.14
C PRO A 87 -2.38 -11.59 12.84
N LEU A 88 -1.45 -10.97 12.13
CA LEU A 88 -1.69 -10.36 10.82
C LEU A 88 -1.04 -11.15 9.67
N ASN A 89 -0.20 -12.14 9.96
CA ASN A 89 0.53 -12.97 8.99
C ASN A 89 -0.33 -14.04 8.28
N GLY A 90 -1.64 -13.84 8.17
CA GLY A 90 -2.54 -14.77 7.47
C GLY A 90 -3.01 -15.98 8.29
N THR A 91 -2.63 -16.08 9.57
CA THR A 91 -3.10 -17.14 10.48
C THR A 91 -4.38 -16.78 11.25
N ALA A 92 -4.83 -15.53 11.15
CA ALA A 92 -6.11 -15.05 11.69
C ALA A 92 -6.97 -14.45 10.57
N HIS A 93 -7.87 -13.51 10.89
CA HIS A 93 -8.93 -13.06 9.99
C HIS A 93 -8.57 -11.86 9.08
N THR A 94 -7.35 -11.32 9.16
CA THR A 94 -6.93 -10.12 8.42
C THR A 94 -7.19 -10.20 6.91
N TRP A 95 -6.95 -11.36 6.31
CA TRP A 95 -7.14 -11.62 4.87
C TRP A 95 -8.61 -11.66 4.42
N HIS A 96 -9.57 -11.49 5.32
CA HIS A 96 -10.97 -11.28 4.93
C HIS A 96 -11.29 -9.84 4.52
N HIS A 97 -10.41 -8.89 4.82
CA HIS A 97 -10.67 -7.47 4.61
C HIS A 97 -10.02 -6.94 3.32
N PRO A 98 -10.70 -6.04 2.59
CA PRO A 98 -10.12 -5.37 1.43
C PRO A 98 -9.04 -4.36 1.85
N LEU A 99 -8.14 -4.01 0.93
CA LEU A 99 -7.00 -3.14 1.19
C LEU A 99 -7.40 -1.78 1.79
N ASN A 100 -8.48 -1.17 1.32
CA ASN A 100 -8.98 0.11 1.84
C ASN A 100 -9.39 0.04 3.31
N MET A 101 -9.98 -1.09 3.75
CA MET A 101 -10.33 -1.30 5.15
C MET A 101 -9.09 -1.52 6.02
N LEU A 102 -8.07 -2.21 5.49
CA LEU A 102 -6.78 -2.34 6.18
C LEU A 102 -6.08 -0.97 6.33
N LYS A 103 -6.07 -0.16 5.26
CA LYS A 103 -5.58 1.23 5.29
C LYS A 103 -6.32 2.05 6.35
N ASP A 104 -7.66 2.00 6.35
CA ASP A 104 -8.48 2.75 7.29
C ASP A 104 -8.21 2.35 8.75
N THR A 105 -8.06 1.05 9.01
CA THR A 105 -7.73 0.50 10.33
C THR A 105 -6.38 1.04 10.83
N ILE A 106 -5.35 1.09 9.98
CA ILE A 106 -4.05 1.65 10.37
C ILE A 106 -4.14 3.17 10.54
N LYS A 107 -4.78 3.86 9.59
CA LYS A 107 -4.91 5.32 9.57
C LYS A 107 -5.63 5.83 10.81
N ASN A 108 -6.77 5.22 11.15
CA ASN A 108 -7.67 5.69 12.20
C ASN A 108 -7.59 4.90 13.52
N GLY A 109 -6.85 3.80 13.56
CA GLY A 109 -6.76 2.94 14.74
C GLY A 109 -8.08 2.21 15.02
N THR A 110 -8.20 1.61 16.20
CA THR A 110 -9.42 0.91 16.62
C THR A 110 -9.78 1.25 18.05
N LYS A 111 -11.07 1.12 18.39
CA LYS A 111 -11.56 1.21 19.78
C LYS A 111 -11.01 0.10 20.69
N ARG A 112 -10.33 -0.91 20.12
CA ARG A 112 -9.77 -2.07 20.83
C ARG A 112 -8.27 -1.92 21.12
N GLY A 113 -7.76 -0.69 21.14
CA GLY A 113 -6.41 -0.37 21.61
C GLY A 113 -5.35 -0.24 20.51
N MET A 114 -5.69 -0.39 19.23
CA MET A 114 -4.75 -0.05 18.15
C MET A 114 -4.73 1.48 17.96
N PRO A 115 -3.58 2.17 18.12
CA PRO A 115 -3.52 3.62 17.96
C PRO A 115 -3.69 4.03 16.49
N ALA A 116 -4.13 5.27 16.28
CA ALA A 116 -4.21 5.86 14.95
C ALA A 116 -2.82 6.29 14.45
N TRP A 117 -2.50 5.96 13.20
CA TRP A 117 -1.18 6.28 12.60
C TRP A 117 -1.20 7.44 11.62
N LYS A 118 -2.38 8.02 11.29
CA LYS A 118 -2.53 9.10 10.30
C LYS A 118 -1.67 10.35 10.50
N ASN A 119 -1.23 10.61 11.73
CA ASN A 119 -0.38 11.77 12.05
C ASN A 119 1.12 11.41 12.10
N LYS A 120 1.47 10.15 11.86
CA LYS A 120 2.84 9.62 11.93
C LYS A 120 3.29 8.99 10.61
N LEU A 121 2.36 8.38 9.88
CA LEU A 121 2.60 7.70 8.61
C LEU A 121 1.75 8.35 7.52
N ASN A 122 2.35 8.60 6.36
CA ASN A 122 1.62 8.95 5.14
C ASN A 122 0.98 7.71 4.49
N GLU A 123 0.17 7.90 3.44
CA GLU A 123 -0.57 6.80 2.83
C GLU A 123 0.36 5.73 2.21
N GLN A 124 1.45 6.15 1.57
CA GLN A 124 2.41 5.22 0.96
C GLN A 124 3.10 4.36 2.02
N GLN A 125 3.41 4.94 3.18
CA GLN A 125 3.98 4.22 4.32
C GLN A 125 3.00 3.22 4.92
N ILE A 126 1.71 3.57 5.00
CA ILE A 126 0.65 2.64 5.43
C ILE A 126 0.53 1.48 4.45
N GLU A 127 0.53 1.75 3.15
CA GLU A 127 0.46 0.73 2.10
C GLU A 127 1.68 -0.18 2.12
N ALA A 128 2.88 0.37 2.22
CA ALA A 128 4.11 -0.40 2.38
C ALA A 128 4.03 -1.32 3.61
N THR A 129 3.51 -0.81 4.73
CA THR A 129 3.29 -1.62 5.94
C THR A 129 2.35 -2.79 5.69
N ILE A 130 1.26 -2.59 4.94
CA ILE A 130 0.33 -3.66 4.56
C ILE A 130 1.00 -4.65 3.59
N ALA A 131 1.77 -4.17 2.61
CA ALA A 131 2.53 -5.02 1.69
C ALA A 131 3.47 -5.98 2.45
N TRP A 132 4.17 -5.48 3.47
CA TRP A 132 5.01 -6.32 4.33
C TRP A 132 4.20 -7.31 5.18
N ILE A 133 3.02 -6.93 5.68
CA ILE A 133 2.13 -7.87 6.38
C ILE A 133 1.69 -9.00 5.44
N GLU A 134 1.27 -8.66 4.22
CA GLU A 134 0.79 -9.63 3.22
C GLU A 134 1.91 -10.49 2.63
N SER A 135 3.16 -10.04 2.68
CA SER A 135 4.31 -10.87 2.26
C SER A 135 4.55 -12.06 3.18
N HIS A 136 4.03 -12.01 4.42
CA HIS A 136 4.06 -13.12 5.36
C HIS A 136 2.90 -14.11 5.17
N TRP A 137 1.94 -13.81 4.30
CA TRP A 137 0.79 -14.70 4.09
C TRP A 137 1.22 -15.93 3.31
N PRO A 138 0.82 -17.14 3.75
CA PRO A 138 0.97 -18.34 2.94
C PRO A 138 0.32 -18.12 1.57
N GLU A 139 0.91 -18.67 0.50
CA GLU A 139 0.45 -18.43 -0.87
C GLU A 139 -1.05 -18.66 -1.03
N LYS A 140 -1.58 -19.76 -0.48
CA LYS A 140 -3.02 -20.07 -0.50
C LYS A 140 -3.91 -18.97 0.11
N VAL A 141 -3.43 -18.27 1.15
CA VAL A 141 -4.16 -17.20 1.84
C VAL A 141 -4.17 -15.95 0.97
N TYR A 142 -3.01 -15.57 0.42
CA TYR A 142 -2.92 -14.46 -0.52
C TYR A 142 -3.79 -14.68 -1.76
N GLN A 143 -3.78 -15.90 -2.31
CA GLN A 143 -4.64 -16.27 -3.43
C GLN A 143 -6.14 -16.17 -3.09
N ALA A 144 -6.53 -16.57 -1.88
CA ALA A 144 -7.91 -16.45 -1.42
C ALA A 144 -8.33 -14.98 -1.23
N TRP A 145 -7.45 -14.13 -0.71
CA TRP A 145 -7.66 -12.69 -0.59
C TRP A 145 -7.84 -12.05 -1.98
N ARG A 146 -6.91 -12.34 -2.90
CA ARG A 146 -6.92 -11.81 -4.28
C ARG A 146 -8.13 -12.24 -5.09
N LYS A 147 -8.70 -13.42 -4.81
CA LYS A 147 -9.93 -13.86 -5.47
C LYS A 147 -11.16 -13.11 -4.95
N ARG A 148 -11.11 -12.63 -3.70
CA ARG A 148 -12.23 -12.00 -3.02
C ARG A 148 -12.31 -10.49 -3.28
N HIS A 149 -11.17 -9.83 -3.43
CA HIS A 149 -11.02 -8.39 -3.56
C HIS A 149 -10.27 -8.04 -4.84
#